data_AF-A0A8H4GPJ0-F1
#
_entry.id   AF-A0A8H4GPJ0-F1
#
_cell.length_a   1.000
_cell.length_b   1.000
_cell.length_c   1.000
_cell.angle_alpha   90.00
_cell.angle_beta   90.00
_cell.angle_gamma   90.00
#
_symmetry.space_group_name_H-M   'P 1'
#
loop_
_entity.id
_entity.type
_entity.pdbx_description
1 polymer ?
#
loop_
_entity_poly.entity_id
_entity_poly.type
_entity_poly.pdbx_seq_one_letter_code
_entity_poly.pdbx_strand_id
1 'polypeptide(L)'
;MRWLHRKYNFPTRESLARMTDDEAWEIQRVLLQQEFPFFFIKALQFALFRTYGIPAISGLLTATTQLSNPETSLKRYTDTSALIQEFMGNTPSSERACTALARTRFLHTGYRAAGKIQEDDMLYTLGLFAIQPVRFIEKFEWRTFSDMEKCAMGTFWKSIGDGLDISYENLPSSKTGFRDGLHWLEEIMAWSDEYEVRSMLPDMKNRETADQTTAVLLYMIPGPLQHIGLKFVSFMMDDRLRKAML
;
A
#
# COMPACT_ATOMS: atom_id res chain seq x y z
N MET A 1 19.43 -11.16 6.55
CA MET A 1 19.17 -12.42 5.82
C MET A 1 20.19 -12.74 4.72
N ARG A 2 21.39 -13.26 5.04
CA ARG A 2 22.41 -13.59 4.00
C ARG A 2 21.96 -14.70 3.04
N TRP A 3 21.04 -15.57 3.45
CA TRP A 3 20.58 -16.67 2.59
C TRP A 3 19.73 -16.19 1.42
N LEU A 4 18.93 -15.12 1.59
CA LEU A 4 18.08 -14.59 0.52
C LEU A 4 18.93 -14.05 -0.64
N HIS A 5 19.97 -13.28 -0.33
CA HIS A 5 20.97 -12.82 -1.31
C HIS A 5 21.80 -13.96 -1.93
N ARG A 6 21.97 -15.08 -1.21
CA ARG A 6 22.63 -16.28 -1.78
C ARG A 6 21.70 -17.04 -2.73
N LYS A 7 20.41 -17.10 -2.42
CA LYS A 7 19.39 -17.73 -3.28
C LYS A 7 19.17 -16.90 -4.54
N TYR A 8 18.99 -15.59 -4.38
CA TYR A 8 18.76 -14.64 -5.47
C TYR A 8 20.03 -13.83 -5.72
N ASN A 9 20.81 -14.29 -6.69
CA ASN A 9 22.14 -13.75 -6.96
C ASN A 9 22.08 -12.44 -7.77
N PHE A 10 21.73 -11.33 -7.13
CA PHE A 10 21.76 -9.99 -7.72
C PHE A 10 22.97 -9.19 -7.22
N PRO A 11 24.19 -9.42 -7.75
CA PRO A 11 25.43 -8.87 -7.18
C PRO A 11 25.63 -7.38 -7.45
N THR A 12 24.94 -6.80 -8.44
CA THR A 12 25.09 -5.38 -8.83
C THR A 12 23.75 -4.71 -9.07
N ARG A 13 23.74 -3.37 -9.11
CA ARG A 13 22.55 -2.57 -9.40
C ARG A 13 21.93 -2.92 -10.76
N GLU A 14 22.76 -3.16 -11.77
CA GLU A 14 22.35 -3.52 -13.13
C GLU A 14 21.73 -4.91 -13.16
N SER A 15 22.22 -5.82 -12.32
CA SER A 15 21.68 -7.18 -12.26
C SER A 15 20.22 -7.20 -11.81
N LEU A 16 19.73 -6.17 -11.09
CA LEU A 16 18.34 -6.09 -10.64
C LEU A 16 17.33 -6.03 -11.80
N ALA A 17 17.74 -5.57 -12.98
CA ALA A 17 16.88 -5.49 -14.16
C ALA A 17 16.37 -6.85 -14.66
N ARG A 18 17.00 -7.95 -14.26
CA ARG A 18 16.56 -9.32 -14.64
C ARG A 18 15.59 -9.96 -13.63
N MET A 19 15.22 -9.25 -12.56
CA MET A 19 14.35 -9.79 -11.52
C MET A 19 12.94 -10.06 -12.06
N THR A 20 12.48 -11.31 -11.92
CA THR A 20 11.15 -11.70 -12.38
C THR A 20 10.07 -11.40 -11.34
N ASP A 21 8.80 -11.42 -11.76
CA ASP A 21 7.65 -11.26 -10.86
C ASP A 21 7.60 -12.36 -9.78
N ASP A 22 7.95 -13.60 -10.12
CA ASP A 22 8.00 -14.70 -9.15
C ASP A 22 9.12 -14.52 -8.12
N GLU A 23 10.32 -14.07 -8.54
CA GLU A 23 11.42 -13.75 -7.62
C GLU A 23 11.06 -12.58 -6.71
N ALA A 24 10.47 -11.52 -7.28
CA ALA A 24 10.02 -10.34 -6.55
C ALA A 24 8.94 -10.70 -5.52
N TRP A 25 7.94 -11.49 -5.91
CA TRP A 25 6.91 -12.02 -5.02
C TRP A 25 7.53 -12.84 -3.88
N GLU A 26 8.46 -13.76 -4.18
CA GLU A 26 9.01 -14.64 -3.16
C GLU A 26 9.86 -13.84 -2.15
N ILE A 27 10.65 -12.88 -2.62
CA ILE A 27 11.40 -11.95 -1.76
C ILE A 27 10.43 -11.14 -0.89
N GLN A 28 9.41 -10.50 -1.47
CA GLN A 28 8.40 -9.76 -0.70
C GLN A 28 7.74 -10.66 0.35
N ARG A 29 7.35 -11.88 -0.02
CA ARG A 29 6.68 -12.82 0.87
C ARG A 29 7.57 -13.16 2.06
N VAL A 30 8.87 -13.35 1.86
CA VAL A 30 9.83 -13.55 2.96
C VAL A 30 9.90 -12.33 3.87
N LEU A 31 9.92 -11.11 3.31
CA LEU A 31 9.92 -9.86 4.10
C LEU A 31 8.65 -9.75 4.95
N LEU A 32 7.49 -10.04 4.36
CA LEU A 32 6.19 -9.99 5.01
C LEU A 32 5.99 -11.10 6.05
N GLN A 33 6.41 -12.34 5.79
CA GLN A 33 6.04 -13.49 6.63
C GLN A 33 7.11 -13.88 7.65
N GLN A 34 8.38 -13.54 7.41
CA GLN A 34 9.50 -14.06 8.20
C GLN A 34 10.36 -12.95 8.80
N GLU A 35 10.71 -11.92 8.03
CA GLU A 35 11.69 -10.93 8.48
C GLU A 35 11.07 -9.79 9.29
N PHE A 36 9.99 -9.18 8.79
CA PHE A 36 9.39 -7.97 9.38
C PHE A 36 7.86 -8.05 9.56
N PRO A 37 7.28 -9.19 10.00
CA PRO A 37 5.84 -9.42 9.87
C PRO A 37 4.98 -8.38 10.58
N PHE A 38 5.40 -7.93 11.76
CA PHE A 38 4.63 -6.94 12.52
C PHE A 38 4.59 -5.59 11.81
N PHE A 39 5.76 -4.97 11.57
CA PHE A 39 5.81 -3.64 10.98
C PHE A 39 5.44 -3.61 9.50
N PHE A 40 5.64 -4.70 8.76
CA PHE A 40 5.14 -4.81 7.39
C PHE A 40 3.61 -4.77 7.36
N ILE A 41 2.91 -5.58 8.18
CA ILE A 41 1.44 -5.53 8.25
C ILE A 41 0.98 -4.16 8.75
N LYS A 42 1.62 -3.57 9.76
CA LYS A 42 1.30 -2.21 10.22
C LYS A 42 1.47 -1.19 9.10
N ALA A 43 2.51 -1.29 8.29
CA ALA A 43 2.72 -0.39 7.16
C ALA A 43 1.57 -0.48 6.15
N LEU A 44 1.05 -1.68 5.84
CA LEU A 44 -0.10 -1.85 4.96
C LEU A 44 -1.39 -1.26 5.57
N GLN A 45 -1.60 -1.42 6.87
CA GLN A 45 -2.72 -0.78 7.57
C GLN A 45 -2.64 0.74 7.51
N PHE A 46 -1.43 1.29 7.64
CA PHE A 46 -1.20 2.74 7.58
C PHE A 46 -1.19 3.30 6.15
N ALA A 47 -0.84 2.49 5.14
CA ALA A 47 -1.09 2.82 3.74
C ALA A 47 -2.58 3.11 3.51
N LEU A 48 -3.47 2.27 4.04
CA LEU A 48 -4.91 2.54 3.97
C LEU A 48 -5.30 3.83 4.69
N PHE A 49 -4.83 4.05 5.93
CA PHE A 49 -5.11 5.31 6.64
C PHE A 49 -4.66 6.56 5.89
N ARG A 50 -3.54 6.46 5.19
CA ARG A 50 -2.95 7.60 4.50
C ARG A 50 -3.77 8.02 3.28
N THR A 51 -4.56 7.13 2.67
CA THR A 51 -5.50 7.51 1.61
C THR A 51 -6.67 8.33 2.14
N TYR A 52 -7.06 8.14 3.40
CA TYR A 52 -8.13 8.93 4.02
C TYR A 52 -7.75 10.40 4.18
N GLY A 53 -6.46 10.73 4.14
CA GLY A 53 -6.00 12.12 4.19
C GLY A 53 -6.22 12.88 2.88
N ILE A 54 -6.67 12.20 1.82
CA ILE A 54 -6.98 12.78 0.51
C ILE A 54 -8.50 12.98 0.41
N PRO A 55 -9.02 14.22 0.37
CA PRO A 55 -10.46 14.49 0.40
C PRO A 55 -11.27 13.82 -0.72
N ALA A 56 -10.69 13.67 -1.92
CA ALA A 56 -11.34 12.98 -3.04
C ALA A 56 -11.61 11.49 -2.71
N ILE A 57 -10.63 10.83 -2.07
CA ILE A 57 -10.75 9.42 -1.67
C ILE A 57 -11.69 9.29 -0.45
N SER A 58 -11.45 10.04 0.62
CA SER A 58 -12.23 9.94 1.86
C SER A 58 -13.70 10.32 1.67
N GLY A 59 -13.98 11.32 0.82
CA GLY A 59 -15.31 11.72 0.43
C GLY A 59 -16.07 10.59 -0.25
N LEU A 60 -15.44 9.89 -1.20
CA LEU A 60 -16.03 8.71 -1.83
C LEU A 60 -16.26 7.58 -0.82
N LEU A 61 -15.27 7.27 0.02
CA LEU A 61 -15.38 6.21 1.02
C LEU A 61 -16.53 6.46 1.98
N THR A 62 -16.70 7.71 2.41
CA THR A 62 -17.81 8.13 3.26
C THR A 62 -19.14 8.02 2.53
N ALA A 63 -19.21 8.46 1.27
CA ALA A 63 -20.44 8.40 0.47
C ALA A 63 -20.92 6.96 0.23
N THR A 64 -20.00 5.99 0.12
CA THR A 64 -20.37 4.57 -0.02
C THR A 64 -20.79 3.92 1.30
N THR A 65 -20.56 4.59 2.43
CA THR A 65 -20.74 4.13 3.82
C THR A 65 -19.90 2.91 4.22
N GLN A 66 -19.25 2.24 3.27
CA GLN A 66 -18.55 0.97 3.50
C GLN A 66 -17.38 1.07 4.48
N LEU A 67 -16.80 2.24 4.68
CA LEU A 67 -15.73 2.47 5.68
C LEU A 67 -16.08 3.54 6.72
N SER A 68 -17.23 4.21 6.62
CA SER A 68 -17.69 5.24 7.56
C SER A 68 -18.89 4.81 8.42
N ASN A 69 -19.49 3.64 8.17
CA ASN A 69 -20.53 3.06 9.01
C ASN A 69 -20.00 1.87 9.83
N PRO A 70 -20.10 1.88 11.18
CA PRO A 70 -19.69 0.79 12.05
C PRO A 70 -20.20 -0.61 11.66
N GLU A 71 -21.42 -0.70 11.10
CA GLU A 71 -22.04 -1.97 10.70
C GLU A 71 -21.39 -2.60 9.47
N THR A 72 -20.70 -1.80 8.65
CA THR A 72 -20.13 -2.23 7.36
C THR A 72 -18.61 -2.12 7.29
N SER A 73 -18.00 -1.27 8.13
CA SER A 73 -16.56 -0.98 8.11
C SER A 73 -15.69 -2.21 8.34
N LEU A 74 -16.04 -3.06 9.31
CA LEU A 74 -15.30 -4.28 9.59
C LEU A 74 -15.37 -5.28 8.42
N LYS A 75 -16.54 -5.41 7.80
CA LYS A 75 -16.72 -6.28 6.63
C LYS A 75 -15.87 -5.77 5.47
N ARG A 76 -15.95 -4.47 5.14
CA ARG A 76 -15.19 -3.88 4.03
C ARG A 76 -13.69 -3.98 4.25
N TYR A 77 -13.22 -3.76 5.48
CA TYR A 77 -11.82 -3.93 5.85
C TYR A 77 -11.37 -5.39 5.67
N THR A 78 -12.20 -6.34 6.11
CA THR A 78 -11.94 -7.78 5.97
C THR A 78 -11.92 -8.22 4.50
N ASP A 79 -12.89 -7.78 3.70
CA ASP A 79 -12.95 -8.07 2.26
C ASP A 79 -11.70 -7.56 1.52
N THR A 80 -11.25 -6.35 1.85
CA THR A 80 -10.04 -5.75 1.29
C THR A 80 -8.81 -6.55 1.69
N SER A 81 -8.71 -6.91 2.99
CA SER A 81 -7.61 -7.71 3.52
C SER A 81 -7.56 -9.10 2.88
N ALA A 82 -8.71 -9.72 2.59
CA ALA A 82 -8.78 -11.02 1.92
C ALA A 82 -8.22 -10.93 0.50
N LEU A 83 -8.70 -9.98 -0.31
CA LEU A 83 -8.22 -9.81 -1.69
C LEU A 83 -6.70 -9.53 -1.75
N ILE A 84 -6.20 -8.65 -0.87
CA ILE A 84 -4.76 -8.33 -0.80
C ILE A 84 -3.94 -9.57 -0.41
N GLN A 85 -4.39 -10.34 0.58
CA GLN A 85 -3.71 -11.57 0.98
C GLN A 85 -3.62 -12.59 -0.15
N GLU A 86 -4.63 -12.67 -1.02
CA GLU A 86 -4.61 -13.61 -2.14
C GLU A 86 -3.49 -13.31 -3.14
N PHE A 87 -3.34 -12.06 -3.61
CA PHE A 87 -2.30 -11.75 -4.59
C PHE A 87 -0.91 -11.52 -3.97
N MET A 88 -0.81 -11.21 -2.67
CA MET A 88 0.48 -11.15 -1.96
C MET A 88 0.97 -12.51 -1.45
N GLY A 89 0.04 -13.41 -1.12
CA GLY A 89 0.33 -14.69 -0.46
C GLY A 89 0.52 -15.86 -1.40
N ASN A 90 0.01 -15.78 -2.63
CA ASN A 90 0.14 -16.82 -3.65
C ASN A 90 1.01 -16.34 -4.82
N THR A 91 1.63 -17.25 -5.57
CA THR A 91 2.49 -16.90 -6.71
C THR A 91 1.72 -16.03 -7.73
N PRO A 92 2.37 -15.09 -8.43
CA PRO A 92 1.71 -14.16 -9.34
C PRO A 92 0.80 -14.83 -10.39
N SER A 93 1.21 -15.97 -10.93
CA SER A 93 0.47 -16.73 -11.94
C SER A 93 -0.58 -17.70 -11.38
N SER A 94 -0.73 -17.79 -10.06
CA SER A 94 -1.73 -18.68 -9.44
C SER A 94 -3.16 -18.22 -9.71
N GLU A 95 -4.08 -19.18 -9.81
CA GLU A 95 -5.51 -18.90 -9.96
C GLU A 95 -6.04 -17.96 -8.86
N ARG A 96 -5.57 -18.15 -7.62
CA ARG A 96 -5.97 -17.32 -6.47
C ARG A 96 -5.52 -15.86 -6.62
N ALA A 97 -4.25 -15.63 -6.97
CA ALA A 97 -3.72 -14.29 -7.17
C ALA A 97 -4.44 -13.57 -8.33
N CYS A 98 -4.55 -14.24 -9.48
CA CYS A 98 -5.23 -13.70 -10.67
C CYS A 98 -6.71 -13.39 -10.40
N THR A 99 -7.42 -14.28 -9.70
CA THR A 99 -8.85 -14.09 -9.37
C THR A 99 -9.04 -12.90 -8.43
N ALA A 100 -8.20 -12.75 -7.41
CA ALA A 100 -8.28 -11.63 -6.50
C ALA A 100 -7.94 -10.29 -7.17
N LEU A 101 -6.95 -10.28 -8.06
CA LEU A 101 -6.58 -9.11 -8.84
C LEU A 101 -7.70 -8.70 -9.81
N ALA A 102 -8.26 -9.67 -10.54
CA ALA A 102 -9.41 -9.44 -11.43
C ALA A 102 -10.65 -8.94 -10.66
N ARG A 103 -10.91 -9.51 -9.47
CA ARG A 103 -12.01 -9.05 -8.60
C ARG A 103 -11.76 -7.62 -8.12
N THR A 104 -10.53 -7.30 -7.74
CA THR A 104 -10.15 -5.95 -7.34
C THR A 104 -10.36 -4.97 -8.49
N ARG A 105 -9.89 -5.29 -9.70
CA ARG A 105 -10.10 -4.46 -10.89
C ARG A 105 -11.59 -4.24 -11.15
N PHE A 106 -12.39 -5.31 -11.18
CA PHE A 106 -13.84 -5.24 -11.41
C PHE A 106 -14.56 -4.30 -10.43
N LEU A 107 -14.21 -4.36 -9.14
CA LEU A 107 -14.81 -3.51 -8.11
C LEU A 107 -14.50 -2.02 -8.31
N HIS A 108 -13.35 -1.68 -8.93
CA HIS A 108 -12.96 -0.30 -9.20
C HIS A 108 -13.43 0.20 -10.57
N THR A 109 -13.68 -0.68 -11.55
CA THR A 109 -14.04 -0.32 -12.94
C THR A 109 -15.21 0.67 -13.01
N GLY A 110 -16.32 0.39 -12.31
CA GLY A 110 -17.50 1.26 -12.37
C GLY A 110 -17.27 2.65 -11.79
N TYR A 111 -16.47 2.75 -10.72
CA TYR A 111 -16.14 4.02 -10.10
C TYR A 111 -15.15 4.84 -10.94
N ARG A 112 -14.16 4.19 -11.56
CA ARG A 112 -13.22 4.82 -12.50
C ARG A 112 -13.94 5.32 -13.75
N ALA A 113 -14.79 4.49 -14.36
CA ALA A 113 -15.58 4.87 -15.53
C ALA A 113 -16.55 6.03 -15.27
N ALA A 114 -17.05 6.15 -14.04
CA ALA A 114 -17.90 7.27 -13.62
C ALA A 114 -17.11 8.51 -13.15
N GLY A 115 -15.78 8.51 -13.25
CA GLY A 115 -14.92 9.62 -12.79
C GLY A 115 -14.94 9.85 -11.27
N LYS A 116 -15.37 8.86 -10.49
CA LYS A 116 -15.43 8.95 -9.01
C LYS A 116 -14.10 8.58 -8.35
N ILE A 117 -13.31 7.75 -9.01
CA ILE A 117 -11.93 7.44 -8.63
C ILE A 117 -11.05 7.99 -9.73
N GLN A 118 -10.20 8.97 -9.39
CA GLN A 118 -9.25 9.55 -10.33
C GLN A 118 -8.07 8.59 -10.55
N GLU A 119 -7.40 8.70 -11.70
CA GLU A 119 -6.21 7.89 -11.99
C GLU A 119 -5.06 8.21 -11.02
N ASP A 120 -4.90 9.48 -10.64
CA ASP A 120 -3.93 9.88 -9.62
C ASP A 120 -4.23 9.22 -8.26
N ASP A 121 -5.51 9.11 -7.86
CA ASP A 121 -5.90 8.43 -6.61
C ASP A 121 -5.58 6.93 -6.66
N MET A 122 -5.76 6.29 -7.82
CA MET A 122 -5.37 4.89 -8.03
C MET A 122 -3.86 4.69 -7.98
N LEU A 123 -3.10 5.52 -8.69
CA LEU A 123 -1.64 5.47 -8.72
C LEU A 123 -1.05 5.73 -7.33
N TYR A 124 -1.59 6.71 -6.61
CA TYR A 124 -1.19 7.01 -5.23
C TYR A 124 -1.50 5.84 -4.29
N THR A 125 -2.71 5.29 -4.35
CA THR A 125 -3.08 4.13 -3.53
C THR A 125 -2.19 2.93 -3.80
N LEU A 126 -1.88 2.63 -5.08
CA LEU A 126 -0.92 1.60 -5.47
C LEU A 126 0.48 1.87 -4.88
N GLY A 127 0.97 3.09 -5.04
CA GLY A 127 2.28 3.51 -4.54
C GLY A 127 2.42 3.32 -3.04
N LEU A 128 1.39 3.63 -2.26
CA LEU A 128 1.41 3.46 -0.81
C LEU A 128 1.67 2.02 -0.38
N PHE A 129 1.14 1.03 -1.08
CA PHE A 129 1.39 -0.38 -0.78
C PHE A 129 2.87 -0.77 -0.97
N ALA A 130 3.55 -0.16 -1.94
CA ALA A 130 4.98 -0.38 -2.18
C ALA A 130 5.86 0.43 -1.21
N ILE A 131 5.50 1.69 -0.97
CA ILE A 131 6.32 2.69 -0.27
C ILE A 131 6.26 2.51 1.25
N GLN A 132 5.07 2.30 1.82
CA GLN A 132 4.91 2.32 3.28
C GLN A 132 5.72 1.22 3.98
N PRO A 133 5.77 -0.04 3.49
CA PRO A 133 6.63 -1.06 4.10
C PRO A 133 8.10 -0.63 4.15
N VAL A 134 8.62 -0.04 3.08
CA VAL A 134 10.00 0.47 3.02
C VAL A 134 10.23 1.53 4.10
N ARG A 135 9.35 2.54 4.17
CA ARG A 135 9.45 3.64 5.15
C ARG A 135 9.35 3.16 6.60
N PHE A 136 8.44 2.24 6.88
CA PHE A 136 8.22 1.73 8.24
C PHE A 136 9.42 0.90 8.70
N ILE A 137 9.96 0.06 7.82
CA ILE A 137 11.07 -0.81 8.15
C ILE A 137 12.35 0.02 8.35
N GLU A 138 12.59 1.02 7.50
CA GLU A 138 13.70 1.97 7.70
C GLU A 138 13.61 2.74 9.02
N LYS A 139 12.40 2.99 9.52
CA LYS A 139 12.17 3.80 10.73
C LYS A 139 12.13 2.98 12.03
N PHE A 140 11.57 1.78 11.98
CA PHE A 140 11.17 1.04 13.20
C PHE A 140 11.85 -0.32 13.35
N GLU A 141 12.46 -0.86 12.30
CA GLU A 141 13.10 -2.17 12.36
C GLU A 141 14.61 -2.06 12.57
N TRP A 142 15.20 -3.19 12.95
CA TRP A 142 16.61 -3.31 13.30
C TRP A 142 17.58 -3.17 12.10
N ARG A 143 17.06 -3.14 10.87
CA ARG A 143 17.81 -2.87 9.65
C ARG A 143 16.90 -2.27 8.57
N THR A 144 17.52 -1.68 7.56
CA THR A 144 16.82 -1.22 6.34
C THR A 144 16.69 -2.34 5.31
N PHE A 145 15.84 -2.11 4.30
CA PHE A 145 15.86 -2.91 3.07
C PHE A 145 17.15 -2.68 2.29
N SER A 146 17.66 -3.76 1.70
CA SER A 146 18.67 -3.73 0.65
C SER A 146 18.06 -3.32 -0.69
N ASP A 147 18.91 -2.93 -1.65
CA ASP A 147 18.47 -2.59 -3.01
C ASP A 147 17.73 -3.74 -3.71
N MET A 148 18.13 -4.99 -3.43
CA MET A 148 17.43 -6.18 -3.93
C MET A 148 16.01 -6.28 -3.37
N GLU A 149 15.85 -6.04 -2.06
CA GLU A 149 14.54 -6.07 -1.40
C GLU A 149 13.65 -4.91 -1.86
N LYS A 150 14.22 -3.71 -2.04
CA LYS A 150 13.50 -2.56 -2.61
C LYS A 150 13.12 -2.80 -4.07
N CYS A 151 14.00 -3.40 -4.88
CA CYS A 151 13.67 -3.78 -6.24
C CYS A 151 12.54 -4.79 -6.29
N ALA A 152 12.54 -5.80 -5.40
CA ALA A 152 11.46 -6.77 -5.32
C ALA A 152 10.11 -6.12 -4.98
N MET A 153 10.09 -5.18 -4.02
CA MET A 153 8.87 -4.39 -3.74
C MET A 153 8.39 -3.64 -4.97
N GLY A 154 9.29 -2.95 -5.68
CA GLY A 154 8.93 -2.20 -6.87
C GLY A 154 8.46 -3.08 -8.03
N THR A 155 9.17 -4.17 -8.32
CA THR A 155 8.79 -5.13 -9.39
C THR A 155 7.43 -5.73 -9.10
N PHE A 156 7.21 -6.23 -7.88
CA PHE A 156 5.94 -6.85 -7.49
C PHE A 156 4.76 -5.86 -7.58
N TRP A 157 4.87 -4.68 -6.98
CA TRP A 157 3.75 -3.73 -6.96
C TRP A 157 3.52 -3.06 -8.32
N LYS A 158 4.55 -2.88 -9.14
CA LYS A 158 4.35 -2.50 -10.55
C LYS A 158 3.56 -3.58 -11.30
N SER A 159 3.91 -4.86 -11.15
CA SER A 159 3.17 -5.96 -11.80
C SER A 159 1.68 -5.99 -11.37
N ILE A 160 1.39 -5.74 -10.10
CA ILE A 160 0.01 -5.56 -9.60
C ILE A 160 -0.66 -4.34 -10.26
N GLY A 161 0.02 -3.21 -10.36
CA GLY A 161 -0.49 -2.02 -11.04
C GLY A 161 -0.80 -2.25 -12.52
N ASP A 162 0.04 -3.01 -13.22
CA ASP A 162 -0.17 -3.43 -14.60
C ASP A 162 -1.45 -4.26 -14.72
N GLY A 163 -1.65 -5.24 -13.82
CA GLY A 163 -2.85 -6.09 -13.81
C GLY A 163 -4.14 -5.35 -13.39
N LEU A 164 -4.03 -4.27 -12.61
CA LEU A 164 -5.12 -3.35 -12.28
C LEU A 164 -5.38 -2.31 -13.38
N ASP A 165 -4.54 -2.25 -14.41
CA ASP A 165 -4.65 -1.30 -15.52
C ASP A 165 -4.60 0.14 -15.01
N ILE A 166 -3.59 0.43 -14.17
CA ILE A 166 -3.33 1.76 -13.61
C ILE A 166 -2.35 2.48 -14.53
N SER A 167 -2.67 3.73 -14.88
CA SER A 167 -1.77 4.56 -15.67
C SER A 167 -0.55 5.00 -14.86
N TYR A 168 0.63 4.96 -15.50
CA TYR A 168 1.87 5.52 -14.95
C TYR A 168 2.28 6.82 -15.62
N GLU A 169 1.44 7.45 -16.43
CA GLU A 169 1.82 8.60 -17.27
C GLU A 169 2.47 9.76 -16.50
N ASN A 170 2.12 9.92 -15.23
CA ASN A 170 2.69 10.94 -14.35
C ASN A 170 4.11 10.61 -13.83
N LEU A 171 4.58 9.37 -14.02
CA LEU A 171 5.94 8.98 -13.68
C LEU A 171 6.90 9.34 -14.84
N PRO A 172 8.06 9.95 -14.55
CA PRO A 172 9.01 10.42 -15.57
C PRO A 172 9.38 9.37 -16.62
N SER A 173 9.60 8.12 -16.21
CA SER A 173 10.06 7.05 -17.09
C SER A 173 8.93 6.23 -17.71
N SER A 174 7.67 6.63 -17.54
CA SER A 174 6.52 5.88 -18.05
C SER A 174 6.57 5.64 -19.57
N LYS A 175 7.03 6.64 -20.34
CA LYS A 175 7.13 6.58 -21.81
C LYS A 175 8.40 5.90 -22.30
N THR A 176 9.49 5.97 -21.54
CA THR A 176 10.80 5.40 -21.91
C THR A 176 11.03 4.01 -21.34
N GLY A 177 10.20 3.59 -20.40
CA GLY A 177 10.37 2.37 -19.62
C GLY A 177 11.22 2.58 -18.36
N PHE A 178 10.90 1.80 -17.33
CA PHE A 178 11.69 1.74 -16.11
C PHE A 178 12.84 0.73 -16.28
N ARG A 179 14.03 1.05 -15.75
CA ARG A 179 15.19 0.13 -15.81
C ARG A 179 14.94 -1.17 -15.05
N ASP A 180 14.26 -1.07 -13.91
CA ASP A 180 13.96 -2.17 -12.98
C ASP A 180 12.90 -1.72 -11.95
N GLY A 181 12.50 -2.62 -11.06
CA GLY A 181 11.53 -2.34 -10.00
C GLY A 181 12.00 -1.25 -9.03
N LEU A 182 13.30 -1.17 -8.72
CA LEU A 182 13.82 -0.14 -7.81
C LEU A 182 13.70 1.25 -8.44
N HIS A 183 13.94 1.39 -9.75
CA HIS A 183 13.71 2.65 -10.45
C HIS A 183 12.25 3.09 -10.42
N TRP A 184 11.32 2.16 -10.66
CA TRP A 184 9.88 2.44 -10.54
C TRP A 184 9.51 2.87 -9.11
N LEU A 185 10.05 2.19 -8.10
CA LEU A 185 9.81 2.50 -6.69
C LEU A 185 10.32 3.90 -6.31
N GLU A 186 11.49 4.30 -6.81
CA GLU A 186 12.05 5.63 -6.60
C GLU A 186 11.15 6.72 -7.21
N GLU A 187 10.70 6.53 -8.46
CA GLU A 187 9.83 7.50 -9.14
C GLU A 187 8.45 7.61 -8.50
N ILE A 188 7.81 6.49 -8.17
CA ILE A 188 6.49 6.53 -7.52
C ILE A 188 6.56 7.10 -6.11
N MET A 189 7.69 6.90 -5.41
CA MET A 189 7.91 7.51 -4.09
C MET A 189 8.01 9.03 -4.20
N ALA A 190 8.83 9.54 -5.12
CA ALA A 190 8.95 10.98 -5.35
C ALA A 190 7.61 11.60 -5.79
N TRP A 191 6.93 10.96 -6.74
CA TRP A 191 5.63 11.42 -7.21
C TRP A 191 4.56 11.41 -6.10
N SER A 192 4.52 10.36 -5.26
CA SER A 192 3.57 10.27 -4.14
C SER A 192 3.82 11.37 -3.10
N ASP A 193 5.07 11.69 -2.82
CA ASP A 193 5.41 12.76 -1.87
C ASP A 193 4.91 14.13 -2.35
N GLU A 194 5.03 14.41 -3.64
CA GLU A 194 4.48 15.62 -4.25
C GLU A 194 2.95 15.59 -4.33
N TYR A 195 2.35 14.44 -4.66
CA TYR A 195 0.91 14.27 -4.69
C TYR A 195 0.29 14.63 -3.35
N GLU A 196 0.87 14.13 -2.27
CA GLU A 196 0.41 14.45 -0.92
C GLU A 196 0.58 15.93 -0.54
N VAL A 197 1.63 16.62 -1.00
CA VAL A 197 1.77 18.07 -0.77
C VAL A 197 0.57 18.82 -1.36
N ARG A 198 0.08 18.39 -2.52
CA ARG A 198 -1.01 19.04 -3.25
C ARG A 198 -2.39 18.61 -2.76
N SER A 199 -2.53 17.34 -2.37
CA SER A 199 -3.84 16.69 -2.21
C SER A 199 -4.17 16.25 -0.79
N MET A 200 -3.20 16.14 0.12
CA MET A 200 -3.43 15.73 1.51
C MET A 200 -3.82 16.94 2.38
N LEU A 201 -5.09 17.30 2.33
CA LEU A 201 -5.64 18.52 2.92
C LEU A 201 -6.66 18.21 4.03
N PRO A 202 -6.81 19.07 5.05
CA PRO A 202 -7.84 18.90 6.08
C PRO A 202 -9.26 18.86 5.48
N ASP A 203 -10.03 17.86 5.87
CA ASP A 203 -11.45 17.72 5.52
C ASP A 203 -12.18 16.90 6.60
N MET A 204 -13.42 17.26 6.92
CA MET A 204 -14.22 16.55 7.92
C MET A 204 -14.43 15.07 7.55
N LYS A 205 -14.48 14.74 6.26
CA LYS A 205 -14.66 13.37 5.75
C LYS A 205 -13.43 12.50 5.94
N ASN A 206 -12.25 13.10 6.00
CA ASN A 206 -11.01 12.41 6.35
C ASN A 206 -11.14 11.84 7.77
N ARG A 207 -11.54 12.70 8.71
CA ARG A 207 -11.73 12.34 10.12
C ARG A 207 -12.81 11.29 10.32
N GLU A 208 -13.97 11.47 9.68
CA GLU A 208 -15.09 10.51 9.76
C GLU A 208 -14.67 9.08 9.36
N THR A 209 -13.90 8.96 8.27
CA THR A 209 -13.40 7.66 7.79
C THR A 209 -12.30 7.09 8.71
N ALA A 210 -11.42 7.97 9.21
CA ALA A 210 -10.32 7.58 10.11
C ALA A 210 -10.83 7.08 11.46
N ASP A 211 -11.85 7.71 12.04
CA ASP A 211 -12.43 7.32 13.33
C ASP A 211 -12.96 5.87 13.30
N GLN A 212 -13.68 5.50 12.23
CA GLN A 212 -14.22 4.15 12.09
C GLN A 212 -13.15 3.10 11.82
N THR A 213 -12.16 3.42 10.98
CA THR A 213 -11.05 2.49 10.75
C THR A 213 -10.18 2.34 12.00
N THR A 214 -10.05 3.40 12.81
CA THR A 214 -9.35 3.33 14.10
C THR A 214 -10.05 2.33 15.02
N ALA A 215 -11.38 2.35 15.08
CA ALA A 215 -12.14 1.34 15.83
C ALA A 215 -11.87 -0.09 15.34
N VAL A 216 -11.76 -0.32 14.03
CA VAL A 216 -11.41 -1.63 13.46
C VAL A 216 -10.01 -2.08 13.89
N LEU A 217 -9.00 -1.18 13.85
CA LEU A 217 -7.63 -1.52 14.28
C LEU A 217 -7.53 -1.82 15.78
N LEU A 218 -8.36 -1.17 16.59
CA LEU A 218 -8.40 -1.34 18.04
C LEU A 218 -9.34 -2.47 18.49
N TYR A 219 -10.03 -3.13 17.56
CA TYR A 219 -11.03 -4.15 17.88
C TYR A 219 -10.47 -5.30 18.74
N MET A 220 -9.24 -5.73 18.45
CA MET A 220 -8.56 -6.81 19.21
C MET A 220 -7.89 -6.32 20.51
N ILE A 221 -7.91 -5.01 20.78
CA ILE A 221 -7.30 -4.43 21.99
C ILE A 221 -8.35 -4.41 23.11
N PRO A 222 -8.04 -5.01 24.28
CA PRO A 222 -8.95 -4.97 25.43
C PRO A 222 -9.35 -3.53 25.78
N GLY A 223 -10.62 -3.31 26.13
CA GLY A 223 -11.19 -1.97 26.39
C GLY A 223 -10.30 -1.04 27.23
N PRO A 224 -9.74 -1.48 28.38
CA PRO A 224 -8.87 -0.66 29.21
C PRO A 224 -7.60 -0.16 28.50
N LEU A 225 -7.11 -0.86 27.47
CA LEU A 225 -5.89 -0.54 26.73
C LEU A 225 -6.16 0.26 25.43
N GLN A 226 -7.43 0.46 25.05
CA GLN A 226 -7.77 1.17 23.80
C GLN A 226 -7.21 2.59 23.77
N HIS A 227 -7.13 3.28 24.91
CA HIS A 227 -6.54 4.62 24.99
C HIS A 227 -5.04 4.64 24.63
N ILE A 228 -4.30 3.57 24.91
CA ILE A 228 -2.90 3.41 24.50
C ILE A 228 -2.85 3.17 22.99
N GLY A 229 -3.75 2.33 22.48
CA GLY A 229 -3.88 2.08 21.05
C GLY A 229 -4.20 3.34 20.24
N LEU A 230 -5.08 4.22 20.74
CA LEU A 230 -5.36 5.52 20.12
C LEU A 230 -4.11 6.40 20.01
N LYS A 231 -3.31 6.46 21.09
CA LYS A 231 -2.03 7.18 21.07
C LYS A 231 -1.04 6.57 20.08
N PHE A 232 -1.00 5.24 20.00
CA PHE A 232 -0.17 4.54 19.01
C PHE A 232 -0.61 4.88 17.59
N VAL A 233 -1.91 4.87 17.29
CA VAL A 233 -2.41 5.24 15.95
C VAL A 233 -2.01 6.67 15.59
N SER A 234 -2.19 7.62 16.52
CA SER A 234 -1.78 9.01 16.31
C SER A 234 -0.26 9.18 16.12
N PHE A 235 0.56 8.42 16.87
CA PHE A 235 2.01 8.42 16.76
C PHE A 235 2.50 7.92 15.39
N MET A 236 1.83 6.91 14.84
CA MET A 236 2.20 6.29 13.57
C MET A 236 1.84 7.15 12.35
N MET A 237 0.90 8.09 12.49
CA MET A 237 0.66 9.12 11.48
C MET A 237 1.80 10.16 11.52
N ASP A 238 2.27 10.66 10.37
CA ASP A 238 3.18 11.81 10.37
C ASP A 238 2.41 13.13 10.55
N ASP A 239 3.13 14.25 10.60
CA ASP A 239 2.52 15.57 10.80
C ASP A 239 1.54 15.96 9.70
N ARG A 240 1.81 15.59 8.44
CA ARG A 240 0.93 15.93 7.31
C ARG A 240 -0.38 15.15 7.43
N LEU A 241 -0.28 13.84 7.64
CA LEU A 241 -1.44 12.98 7.80
C LEU A 241 -2.27 13.38 9.01
N ARG A 242 -1.65 13.67 10.17
CA ARG A 242 -2.38 14.16 11.34
C ARG A 242 -3.14 15.45 11.06
N LYS A 243 -2.51 16.42 10.40
CA LYS A 243 -3.16 17.70 10.05
C LYS A 243 -4.34 17.52 9.11
N ALA A 244 -4.24 16.59 8.16
CA ALA A 244 -5.33 16.27 7.25
C ALA A 244 -6.54 15.61 7.93
N MET A 245 -6.36 15.05 9.14
CA MET A 245 -7.41 14.39 9.94
C MET A 245 -8.07 15.29 11.01
N LEU A 246 -7.67 16.57 11.10
CA LEU A 246 -8.24 17.53 12.05
C LEU A 246 -9.63 17.99 11.60
#